data_AF-A0A1G3AP73-F1
#
_entry.id   AF-A0A1G3AP73-F1
#
_cell.length_a   1.000
_cell.length_b   1.000
_cell.length_c   1.000
_cell.angle_alpha   90.00
_cell.angle_beta   90.00
_cell.angle_gamma   90.00
#
_symmetry.space_group_name_H-M   'P 1'
#
loop_
_entity.id
_entity.type
_entity.pdbx_description
1 polymer ?
#
loop_
_entity_poly.entity_id
_entity_poly.type
_entity_poly.pdbx_seq_one_letter_code
_entity_poly.pdbx_strand_id
1 'polypeptide(L)' 'MLKAVNLGDDADTTGAVCGQLAGAYWGESGIPAGWLDGLARKDMIEQGLRGFGVPGRERDK' A
#
# COMPACT_ATOMS: atom_id res chain seq x y z
N MET A 1 -1.10 -10.92 4.81
CA MET A 1 -0.56 -10.44 3.53
C MET A 1 0.52 -11.36 2.95
N LEU A 2 1.60 -11.69 3.69
CA LEU A 2 2.68 -12.56 3.21
C LEU A 2 2.22 -13.93 2.65
N LYS A 3 1.14 -14.52 3.17
CA LYS A 3 0.56 -15.76 2.61
C LYS A 3 -0.10 -15.58 1.24
N ALA A 4 -0.67 -14.41 0.94
CA ALA A 4 -1.35 -14.15 -0.34
C ALA A 4 -0.34 -13.92 -1.48
N VAL A 5 0.81 -13.33 -1.17
CA VAL A 5 1.88 -13.03 -2.14
C VAL A 5 2.86 -14.18 -2.38
N ASN A 6 2.77 -15.27 -1.59
CA ASN A 6 3.67 -16.41 -1.68
C ASN A 6 3.06 -17.64 -2.39
N LEU A 7 1.94 -17.48 -3.12
CA LEU A 7 1.26 -18.59 -3.83
C LEU A 7 1.74 -18.86 -5.26
N GLY A 8 2.77 -18.16 -5.73
CA GLY A 8 3.55 -18.55 -6.92
C GLY A 8 2.98 -18.15 -8.30
N ASP A 9 1.66 -18.01 -8.48
CA ASP A 9 1.07 -17.86 -9.85
C ASP A 9 0.32 -16.53 -10.10
N ASP A 10 -0.54 -16.08 -9.18
CA ASP A 10 -1.37 -14.84 -9.31
C ASP A 10 -1.30 -13.98 -8.03
N ALA A 11 -0.10 -13.96 -7.47
CA ALA A 11 0.19 -13.44 -6.15
C ALA A 11 0.19 -11.90 -6.13
N ASP A 12 0.39 -11.26 -7.29
CA ASP A 12 0.29 -9.83 -7.53
C ASP A 12 -1.16 -9.34 -7.53
N THR A 13 -2.06 -10.00 -8.27
CA THR A 13 -3.48 -9.66 -8.30
C THR A 13 -4.13 -9.89 -6.94
N THR A 14 -3.88 -11.05 -6.33
CA THR A 14 -4.37 -11.37 -4.98
C THR A 14 -3.78 -10.42 -3.94
N GLY A 15 -2.49 -10.10 -4.07
CA GLY A 15 -1.79 -9.15 -3.20
C GLY A 15 -2.39 -7.75 -3.27
N ALA A 16 -2.75 -7.27 -4.46
CA ALA A 16 -3.35 -5.96 -4.67
C ALA A 16 -4.74 -5.85 -4.03
N VAL A 17 -5.62 -6.84 -4.28
CA VAL A 17 -6.98 -6.85 -3.70
C VAL A 17 -6.93 -6.98 -2.17
N CYS A 18 -6.13 -7.91 -1.66
CA CYS A 18 -5.94 -8.04 -0.21
C CYS A 18 -5.34 -6.76 0.40
N GLY A 19 -4.42 -6.10 -0.30
CA GLY A 19 -3.80 -4.85 0.14
C GLY A 19 -4.78 -3.69 0.23
N GLN A 20 -5.71 -3.57 -0.71
CA GLN A 20 -6.78 -2.56 -0.64
C GLN A 20 -7.68 -2.75 0.59
N LEU A 21 -8.13 -3.99 0.82
CA LEU A 21 -8.97 -4.31 1.99
C LEU A 21 -8.21 -4.10 3.31
N ALA A 22 -6.94 -4.54 3.36
CA ALA A 22 -6.10 -4.36 4.54
C ALA A 22 -5.82 -2.87 4.81
N GLY A 23 -5.52 -2.08 3.78
CA GLY A 23 -5.30 -0.64 3.89
C GLY A 23 -6.56 0.10 4.35
N ALA A 24 -7.75 -0.32 3.89
CA ALA A 24 -9.01 0.25 4.35
C ALA A 24 -9.32 -0.07 5.83
N TYR A 25 -8.92 -1.25 6.30
CA TYR A 25 -9.22 -1.70 7.66
C TYR A 25 -8.19 -1.25 8.70
N TRP A 26 -6.89 -1.41 8.42
CA TRP A 26 -5.80 -1.05 9.34
C TRP A 26 -5.22 0.33 9.12
N GLY A 27 -5.60 1.00 8.03
CA GLY A 27 -5.00 2.27 7.64
C GLY A 27 -3.55 2.11 7.18
N GLU A 28 -3.00 3.23 6.75
CA GLU A 28 -1.63 3.29 6.22
C GLU A 28 -0.55 3.08 7.30
N SER A 29 -0.84 3.45 8.55
CA SER A 29 0.05 3.23 9.71
C SER A 29 0.23 1.75 10.06
N GLY A 30 -0.65 0.86 9.58
CA GLY A 30 -0.51 -0.59 9.70
C GLY A 30 0.51 -1.20 8.74
N ILE A 31 1.06 -0.42 7.79
CA ILE A 31 2.05 -0.90 6.82
C ILE A 31 3.47 -0.71 7.40
N PRO A 32 4.31 -1.76 7.44
CA PRO A 32 5.69 -1.63 7.89
C PRO A 32 6.46 -0.56 7.09
N ALA A 33 7.14 0.36 7.79
CA ALA A 33 7.84 1.48 7.16
C ALA A 33 8.83 1.06 6.06
N GLY A 34 9.63 0.00 6.30
CA GLY A 34 10.58 -0.51 5.33
C GLY A 34 9.95 -1.08 4.04
N TRP A 35 8.66 -1.41 4.04
CA TRP A 35 7.95 -1.81 2.80
C TRP A 35 7.60 -0.59 1.95
N LEU A 36 7.35 0.55 2.59
CA LEU A 36 7.03 1.81 1.91
C LEU A 36 8.28 2.42 1.27
N ASP A 37 9.45 2.23 1.88
CA ASP A 37 10.72 2.73 1.35
C ASP A 37 11.12 2.04 0.04
N GLY A 38 10.72 0.77 -0.13
CA GLY A 38 10.92 0.00 -1.36
C GLY A 38 9.77 0.09 -2.38
N LEU A 39 8.72 0.86 -2.09
CA LEU A 39 7.52 0.91 -2.93
C LEU A 39 7.80 1.65 -4.24
N ALA A 40 7.73 0.92 -5.36
CA ALA A 40 7.88 1.51 -6.68
C ALA A 40 6.81 2.59 -6.93
N ARG A 41 7.26 3.75 -7.46
CA ARG A 41 6.38 4.85 -7.88
C ARG A 41 5.50 5.41 -6.74
N LYS A 42 5.96 5.33 -5.49
CA LYS A 42 5.27 5.88 -4.31
C LYS A 42 4.73 7.29 -4.54
N ASP A 43 5.55 8.20 -5.07
CA ASP A 43 5.14 9.59 -5.34
C ASP A 43 3.96 9.70 -6.31
N MET A 44 3.90 8.82 -7.32
CA MET A 44 2.80 8.77 -8.29
C MET A 44 1.51 8.30 -7.63
N ILE A 45 1.59 7.30 -6.75
CA ILE A 45 0.46 6.78 -5.99
C ILE A 45 -0.07 7.87 -5.06
N GLU A 46 0.82 8.54 -4.32
CA GLU A 46 0.46 9.65 -3.44
C GLU A 46 -0.17 10.84 -4.19
N GLN A 47 0.32 11.15 -5.40
CA GLN A 47 -0.33 12.15 -6.26
C GLN A 47 -1.73 11.73 -6.71
N GLY A 48 -1.93 10.46 -7.09
CA GLY A 48 -3.24 9.94 -7.45
C GLY A 48 -4.24 10.03 -6.31
N LEU A 49 -3.81 9.74 -5.08
CA LEU A 49 -4.62 9.83 -3.86
C LEU A 49 -5.12 11.25 -3.57
N ARG A 50 -4.33 12.29 -3.88
CA ARG A 50 -4.77 13.69 -3.76
C ARG A 50 -5.98 14.00 -4.63
N GLY A 51 -6.09 13.36 -5.80
CA GLY A 51 -7.24 13.49 -6.69
C GLY A 51 -8.55 12.96 -6.08
N PHE A 52 -8.45 12.06 -5.08
CA PHE A 52 -9.57 11.52 -4.33
C PHE A 52 -9.80 12.24 -2.99
N GLY A 53 -9.13 13.36 -2.74
CA GLY A 53 -9.25 14.12 -1.49
C GLY A 53 -8.61 13.42 -0.28
N VAL A 54 -7.78 12.40 -0.50
CA VAL A 54 -7.04 11.73 0.57
C VAL A 54 -5.87 12.63 0.99
N PRO A 55 -5.78 13.02 2.28
CA PRO A 55 -4.69 13.85 2.76
C PRO A 55 -3.34 13.12 2.61
N GLY A 56 -2.30 13.86 2.23
CA GLY A 56 -0.96 13.29 2.09
C GLY A 56 -0.36 12.93 3.45
N ARG A 57 0.53 11.93 3.48
CA ARG A 57 1.28 11.57 4.70
C ARG A 57 1.98 12.80 5.28
N GLU A 58 1.81 13.00 6.59
CA GLU A 58 2.75 13.78 7.38
C GLU A 58 4.07 13.00 7.41
N ARG A 59 5.16 13.59 6.90
CA ARG A 59 6.48 12.96 7.02
C ARG A 59 6.97 13.20 8.43
N ASP A 60 6.95 12.16 9.26
CA ASP A 60 7.68 12.17 10.53
C ASP A 60 9.14 12.57 10.23
N LYS A 61 9.59 13.64 10.89
CA LYS A 61 10.90 14.28 10.69
C LYS A 61 12.04 13.42 11.22
#